data_AF-A0A5F0JC63-F1
#
_entry.id   AF-A0A5F0JC63-F1
#
_cell.length_a   1.000
_cell.length_b   1.000
_cell.length_c   1.000
_cell.angle_alpha   90.00
_cell.angle_beta   90.00
_cell.angle_gamma   90.00
#
_symmetry.space_group_name_H-M   'P 1'
#
loop_
_entity.id
_entity.type
_entity.pdbx_description
1 polymer ?
#
loop_
_entity_poly.entity_id
_entity_poly.type
_entity_poly.pdbx_seq_one_letter_code
_entity_poly.pdbx_strand_id
1 'polypeptide(L)'
;MRQLLLCITVLFLSACASTPVPPADPHQAWIDFATPTPGAKLVMAQRLDGKNLNDGRFFQVPPGSHELMVRFDFEVPTGGSFGGLGQTTDRTCFITLQYDHFEAGQRYRLEGRSLAYTPNIRLYNAARQLLAEERSVNCL
;
A
#
# COMPACT_ATOMS: atom_id res chain seq x y z
N MET A 1 -29.15 -46.42 -18.04
CA MET A 1 -29.38 -45.06 -17.50
C MET A 1 -28.43 -44.90 -16.31
N ARG A 2 -27.31 -44.21 -16.51
CA ARG A 2 -27.19 -42.76 -16.26
C ARG A 2 -27.02 -42.42 -14.77
N GLN A 3 -26.06 -43.05 -14.07
CA GLN A 3 -25.68 -42.62 -12.71
C GLN A 3 -24.15 -42.55 -12.46
N LEU A 4 -23.31 -43.00 -13.39
CA LEU A 4 -21.84 -42.85 -13.32
C LEU A 4 -21.33 -41.53 -13.92
N LEU A 5 -22.18 -40.51 -14.04
CA LEU A 5 -21.87 -39.21 -14.66
C LEU A 5 -21.80 -38.05 -13.66
N LEU A 6 -21.78 -38.33 -12.35
CA LEU A 6 -21.96 -37.32 -11.31
C LEU A 6 -20.73 -37.03 -10.44
N CYS A 7 -19.54 -37.50 -10.85
CA CYS A 7 -18.29 -37.23 -10.12
C CYS A 7 -17.31 -36.25 -10.81
N ILE A 8 -17.66 -35.70 -11.99
CA ILE A 8 -16.74 -34.88 -12.79
C ILE A 8 -16.90 -33.37 -12.54
N THR A 9 -17.94 -32.93 -11.81
CA THR A 9 -18.28 -31.49 -11.68
C THR A 9 -17.56 -30.73 -10.56
N VAL A 10 -16.68 -31.35 -9.77
CA VAL A 10 -16.08 -30.72 -8.57
C VAL A 10 -14.64 -30.20 -8.78
N LEU A 11 -14.14 -30.12 -10.02
CA LEU A 11 -12.75 -29.72 -10.31
C LEU A 11 -12.56 -28.26 -10.80
N PHE A 12 -13.60 -27.41 -10.80
CA PHE A 12 -13.51 -26.04 -11.33
C PHE A 12 -13.65 -24.91 -10.30
N LEU A 13 -13.25 -25.11 -9.03
CA LEU A 13 -13.24 -24.03 -8.03
C LEU A 13 -11.84 -23.52 -7.63
N SER A 14 -10.76 -23.96 -8.28
CA SER A 14 -9.40 -23.51 -7.99
C SER A 14 -8.91 -22.42 -8.95
N ALA A 15 -9.58 -21.27 -9.01
CA ALA A 15 -9.03 -20.11 -9.73
C ALA A 15 -9.49 -18.75 -9.19
N CYS A 16 -9.43 -18.54 -7.87
CA CYS A 16 -9.11 -17.18 -7.39
C CYS A 16 -7.60 -16.99 -7.59
N ALA A 17 -7.16 -16.87 -8.86
CA ALA A 17 -5.77 -16.62 -9.19
C ALA A 17 -5.45 -15.15 -8.86
N SER A 18 -5.17 -14.87 -7.59
CA SER A 18 -4.40 -13.68 -7.23
C SER A 18 -3.08 -13.79 -7.99
N THR A 19 -2.79 -12.81 -8.87
CA THR A 19 -1.50 -12.75 -9.56
C THR A 19 -0.38 -12.79 -8.52
N PRO A 20 0.52 -13.77 -8.55
CA PRO A 20 1.56 -13.87 -7.55
C PRO A 20 2.39 -12.58 -7.54
N VAL A 21 2.78 -12.13 -6.35
CA VAL A 21 3.76 -11.04 -6.23
C VAL A 21 5.07 -11.58 -6.82
N PRO A 22 5.71 -10.84 -7.76
CA PRO A 22 6.96 -11.29 -8.34
C PRO A 22 8.05 -11.45 -7.25
N PRO A 23 9.03 -12.35 -7.44
CA PRO A 23 10.14 -12.46 -6.51
C PRO A 23 10.90 -11.13 -6.43
N ALA A 24 11.36 -10.77 -5.23
CA ALA A 24 12.17 -9.58 -5.06
C ALA A 24 13.56 -9.76 -5.71
N ASP A 25 13.94 -8.80 -6.56
CA ASP A 25 15.25 -8.65 -7.16
C ASP A 25 16.29 -8.27 -6.09
N PRO A 26 17.32 -9.11 -5.86
CA PRO A 26 18.37 -8.83 -4.88
C PRO A 26 19.19 -7.57 -5.17
N HIS A 27 19.17 -7.05 -6.41
CA HIS A 27 19.89 -5.84 -6.79
C HIS A 27 19.12 -4.55 -6.52
N GLN A 28 17.88 -4.66 -6.02
CA GLN A 28 17.00 -3.54 -5.74
C GLN A 28 16.58 -3.52 -4.28
N ALA A 29 16.25 -2.34 -3.77
CA ALA A 29 15.56 -2.17 -2.51
C ALA A 29 14.08 -2.53 -2.71
N TRP A 30 13.52 -3.23 -1.73
CA TRP A 30 12.11 -3.60 -1.73
C TRP A 30 11.38 -2.87 -0.61
N ILE A 31 10.27 -2.22 -0.95
CA ILE A 31 9.46 -1.45 -0.01
C ILE A 31 8.05 -2.03 0.02
N ASP A 32 7.71 -2.61 1.17
CA ASP A 32 6.37 -3.11 1.48
C ASP A 32 5.52 -2.01 2.14
N PHE A 33 4.21 -2.13 2.02
CA PHE A 33 3.27 -1.18 2.62
C PHE A 33 2.61 -1.71 3.88
N ALA A 34 2.29 -0.80 4.80
CA ALA A 34 1.44 -1.10 5.93
C ALA A 34 0.52 0.08 6.28
N THR A 35 -0.65 -0.24 6.80
CA THR A 35 -1.63 0.75 7.28
C THR A 35 -1.97 0.44 8.74
N PRO A 36 -1.10 0.81 9.69
CA PRO A 36 -1.31 0.48 11.10
C PRO A 36 -2.47 1.25 11.76
N THR A 37 -3.05 2.23 11.08
CA THR A 37 -4.14 3.06 11.64
C THR A 37 -5.49 2.38 11.44
N PRO A 38 -6.31 2.19 12.50
CA PRO A 38 -7.68 1.73 12.35
C PRO A 38 -8.49 2.65 11.42
N GLY A 39 -9.22 2.09 10.45
CA GLY A 39 -9.97 2.86 9.45
C GLY A 39 -9.14 3.37 8.26
N ALA A 40 -7.81 3.20 8.26
CA ALA A 40 -7.01 3.35 7.05
C ALA A 40 -7.16 2.11 6.17
N LYS A 41 -7.49 2.31 4.89
CA LYS A 41 -7.87 1.21 4.00
C LYS A 41 -6.69 0.72 3.18
N LEU A 42 -5.94 1.63 2.56
CA LEU A 42 -5.02 1.22 1.52
C LEU A 42 -3.91 2.23 1.29
N VAL A 43 -2.68 1.72 1.26
CA VAL A 43 -1.52 2.41 0.70
C VAL A 43 -1.09 1.63 -0.53
N MET A 44 -0.98 2.32 -1.67
CA MET A 44 -0.48 1.73 -2.92
C MET A 44 0.58 2.60 -3.55
N ALA A 45 1.56 1.95 -4.17
CA ALA A 45 2.54 2.60 -5.03
C ALA A 45 1.80 3.23 -6.23
N GLN A 46 2.02 4.52 -6.46
CA GLN A 46 1.42 5.27 -7.57
C GLN A 46 2.47 5.70 -8.58
N ARG A 47 3.54 6.37 -8.13
CA ARG A 47 4.67 6.77 -9.00
C ARG A 47 6.02 6.53 -8.32
N LEU A 48 7.00 6.18 -9.14
CA LEU A 48 8.43 6.15 -8.78
C LEU A 48 9.16 7.16 -9.65
N ASP A 49 9.84 8.13 -9.05
CA ASP A 49 10.59 9.18 -9.74
C ASP A 49 9.77 9.88 -10.84
N GLY A 50 8.52 10.19 -10.50
CA GLY A 50 7.61 10.83 -11.43
C GLY A 50 7.11 9.93 -12.58
N LYS A 51 7.28 8.61 -12.54
CA LYS A 51 6.71 7.67 -13.52
C LYS A 51 5.64 6.80 -12.87
N ASN A 52 4.49 6.64 -13.54
CA ASN A 52 3.41 5.77 -13.04
C ASN A 52 3.86 4.30 -13.00
N LEU A 53 3.42 3.60 -11.97
CA LEU A 53 3.68 2.17 -11.80
C LEU A 53 2.48 1.33 -12.27
N ASN A 54 2.78 0.13 -12.78
CA ASN A 54 1.77 -0.83 -13.20
C ASN A 54 1.33 -1.77 -12.06
N ASP A 55 2.25 -2.06 -11.12
CA ASP A 55 1.97 -2.82 -9.91
C ASP A 55 2.12 -1.90 -8.70
N GLY A 56 1.00 -1.65 -8.01
CA GLY A 56 0.94 -0.75 -6.86
C GLY A 56 1.14 -1.44 -5.52
N ARG A 57 1.46 -2.74 -5.49
CA ARG A 57 1.50 -3.53 -4.25
C ARG A 57 2.81 -3.37 -3.46
N PHE A 58 3.86 -2.89 -4.11
CA PHE A 58 5.18 -2.64 -3.52
C PHE A 58 5.91 -1.57 -4.33
N PHE A 59 7.02 -1.05 -3.80
CA PHE A 59 8.06 -0.46 -4.66
C PHE A 59 9.24 -1.41 -4.75
N GLN A 60 9.85 -1.42 -5.93
CA GLN A 60 11.16 -2.00 -6.16
C GLN A 60 11.99 -0.92 -6.83
N VAL A 61 13.06 -0.49 -6.16
CA VAL A 61 13.85 0.67 -6.57
C VAL A 61 15.33 0.33 -6.61
N PRO A 62 16.10 0.86 -7.57
CA PRO A 62 17.56 0.79 -7.53
C PRO A 62 18.15 1.39 -6.24
N PRO A 63 19.41 1.08 -5.91
CA PRO A 63 20.10 1.76 -4.83
C PRO A 63 20.28 3.25 -5.13
N GLY A 64 20.15 4.09 -4.10
CA GLY A 64 20.33 5.54 -4.19
C GLY A 64 19.07 6.34 -3.88
N SER A 65 18.97 7.51 -4.53
CA SER A 65 17.94 8.51 -4.25
C SER A 65 16.72 8.34 -5.12
N HIS A 66 15.56 8.21 -4.46
CA HIS A 66 14.28 8.04 -5.14
C HIS A 66 13.17 8.85 -4.48
N GLU A 67 12.25 9.32 -5.32
CA GLU A 67 10.97 9.88 -4.90
C GLU A 67 9.87 8.83 -5.06
N LEU A 68 9.22 8.49 -3.95
CA LEU A 68 8.10 7.57 -3.90
C LEU A 68 6.80 8.37 -3.77
N MET A 69 5.85 8.13 -4.66
CA MET A 69 4.48 8.63 -4.51
C MET A 69 3.53 7.48 -4.27
N VAL A 70 2.78 7.57 -3.17
CA VAL A 70 1.72 6.62 -2.84
C VAL A 70 0.34 7.24 -2.95
N ARG A 71 -0.64 6.42 -3.32
CA ARG A 71 -2.06 6.68 -3.07
C ARG A 71 -2.40 6.14 -1.68
N PHE A 72 -2.98 6.98 -0.83
CA PHE A 72 -3.44 6.61 0.49
C PHE A 72 -4.94 6.90 0.63
N ASP A 73 -5.72 5.83 0.83
CA ASP A 73 -7.16 5.89 1.05
C ASP A 73 -7.45 5.59 2.53
N PHE A 74 -8.18 6.48 3.20
CA PHE A 74 -8.54 6.35 4.61
C PHE A 74 -9.91 6.95 4.91
N GLU A 75 -10.56 6.43 5.95
CA GLU A 75 -11.84 6.95 6.42
C GLU A 75 -11.65 8.23 7.25
N VAL A 76 -12.45 9.25 6.95
CA VAL A 76 -12.57 10.47 7.74
C VAL A 76 -14.00 10.61 8.27
N PRO A 77 -14.20 11.18 9.48
CA PRO A 77 -15.54 11.46 9.97
C PRO A 77 -16.29 12.39 9.01
N THR A 78 -17.56 12.13 8.76
CA THR A 78 -18.48 13.10 8.15
C THR A 78 -19.31 13.68 9.29
N GLY A 79 -19.15 14.98 9.56
CA GLY A 79 -19.83 15.64 10.68
C GLY A 79 -21.33 15.37 10.64
N GLY A 80 -21.83 14.60 11.61
CA GLY A 80 -23.22 14.17 11.63
C GLY A 80 -23.44 12.95 12.52
N SER A 81 -23.55 13.18 13.83
CA SER A 81 -24.57 12.58 14.72
C SER A 81 -24.17 12.74 16.18
N PHE A 82 -25.00 13.45 16.94
CA PHE A 82 -25.13 13.25 18.39
C PHE A 82 -25.84 11.92 18.61
N GLY A 83 -25.08 10.82 18.70
CA GLY A 83 -25.67 9.49 18.94
C GLY A 83 -24.89 8.34 18.33
N GLY A 84 -23.78 7.96 18.95
CA GLY A 84 -23.33 6.57 19.00
C GLY A 84 -22.48 6.00 17.85
N LEU A 85 -22.65 6.41 16.59
CA LEU A 85 -21.81 5.93 15.47
C LEU A 85 -21.62 7.06 14.45
N GLY A 86 -20.48 7.74 14.51
CA GLY A 86 -20.13 8.77 13.53
C GLY A 86 -20.05 8.15 12.13
N GLN A 87 -20.75 8.75 11.17
CA GLN A 87 -20.61 8.37 9.77
C GLN A 87 -19.18 8.69 9.32
N THR A 88 -18.60 7.85 8.48
CA THR A 88 -17.31 8.08 7.84
C THR A 88 -17.46 8.14 6.32
N THR A 89 -16.53 8.81 5.66
CA THR A 89 -16.38 8.78 4.21
C THR A 89 -14.93 8.55 3.84
N ASP A 90 -14.69 8.05 2.63
CA ASP A 90 -13.34 7.82 2.14
C ASP A 90 -12.71 9.10 1.63
N ARG A 91 -11.48 9.34 2.07
CA ARG A 91 -10.62 10.41 1.57
C ARG A 91 -9.41 9.78 0.89
N THR A 92 -9.17 10.21 -0.34
CA THR A 92 -8.01 9.81 -1.14
C THR A 92 -6.97 10.92 -1.11
N CYS A 93 -5.73 10.57 -0.79
CA CYS A 93 -4.60 11.48 -0.90
C CYS A 93 -3.44 10.85 -1.68
N PHE A 94 -2.71 11.66 -2.42
CA PHE A 94 -1.45 11.33 -3.05
C PHE A 94 -0.33 11.98 -2.23
N ILE A 95 0.57 11.15 -1.70
CA ILE A 95 1.60 11.59 -0.75
C ILE A 95 2.96 11.22 -1.32
N THR A 96 3.89 12.17 -1.30
CA THR A 96 5.27 11.96 -1.75
C THR A 96 6.20 11.80 -0.56
N LEU A 97 7.22 10.96 -0.71
CA LEU A 97 8.33 10.79 0.21
C LEU A 97 9.62 10.69 -0.60
N GLN A 98 10.66 11.39 -0.16
CA GLN A 98 11.99 11.30 -0.76
C GLN A 98 12.94 10.64 0.24
N TYR A 99 13.76 9.71 -0.25
CA TYR A 99 14.83 9.10 0.53
C TYR A 99 16.03 8.80 -0.36
N ASP A 100 17.22 9.15 0.12
CA ASP A 100 18.43 9.25 -0.70
C ASP A 100 19.32 8.00 -0.65
N HIS A 101 19.01 7.05 0.25
CA HIS A 101 19.92 5.97 0.65
C HIS A 101 19.24 4.60 0.57
N PHE A 102 18.47 4.32 -0.48
CA PHE A 102 18.03 2.96 -0.73
C PHE A 102 19.23 2.06 -1.04
N GLU A 103 19.18 0.82 -0.56
CA GLU A 103 20.27 -0.15 -0.67
C GLU A 103 19.76 -1.45 -1.28
N ALA A 104 20.56 -2.06 -2.16
CA ALA A 104 20.23 -3.33 -2.79
C ALA A 104 20.02 -4.44 -1.75
N GLY A 105 18.99 -5.26 -1.97
CA GLY A 105 18.68 -6.40 -1.10
C GLY A 105 18.08 -6.04 0.25
N GLN A 106 17.97 -4.74 0.58
CA GLN A 106 17.35 -4.29 1.81
C GLN A 106 15.83 -4.23 1.69
N ARG A 107 15.19 -4.43 2.84
CA ARG A 107 13.73 -4.36 3.01
C ARG A 107 13.37 -3.13 3.81
N TYR A 108 12.41 -2.37 3.29
CA TYR A 108 11.86 -1.19 3.92
C TYR A 108 10.35 -1.36 4.09
N ARG A 109 9.80 -0.62 5.03
CA ARG A 109 8.36 -0.58 5.30
C ARG A 109 7.89 0.85 5.24
N LEU A 110 6.98 1.13 4.31
CA LEU A 110 6.31 2.42 4.21
C LEU A 110 4.94 2.32 4.87
N GLU A 111 4.76 3.06 5.96
CA GLU A 111 3.52 3.07 6.72
C GLU A 111 2.68 4.28 6.37
N GLY A 112 1.44 4.05 5.91
CA GLY A 112 0.42 5.08 5.79
C GLY A 112 -0.40 5.20 7.07
N ARG A 113 -0.44 6.41 7.60
CA ARG A 113 -1.08 6.71 8.87
C ARG A 113 -2.06 7.87 8.71
N SER A 114 -3.11 7.86 9.51
CA SER A 114 -4.04 8.99 9.57
C SER A 114 -4.33 9.35 11.02
N LEU A 115 -4.43 10.65 11.29
CA LEU A 115 -4.95 11.18 12.54
C LEU A 115 -6.09 12.14 12.20
N ALA A 116 -7.33 11.66 12.36
CA ALA A 116 -8.52 12.34 11.87
C ALA A 116 -8.39 12.70 10.38
N TYR A 117 -8.27 13.99 10.03
CA TYR A 117 -8.15 14.47 8.65
C TYR A 117 -6.72 14.63 8.15
N THR A 118 -5.72 14.35 8.98
CA THR A 118 -4.32 14.55 8.66
C THR A 118 -3.68 13.20 8.28
N PRO A 119 -3.46 12.94 6.99
CA PRO A 119 -2.70 11.78 6.56
C PRO A 119 -1.20 12.05 6.64
N ASN A 120 -0.42 11.01 6.86
CA ASN A 120 1.04 11.08 6.89
C ASN A 120 1.63 9.72 6.44
N ILE A 121 2.87 9.71 5.93
CA ILE A 121 3.57 8.47 5.62
C ILE A 121 4.97 8.45 6.24
N ARG A 122 5.42 7.26 6.65
CA ARG A 122 6.74 7.07 7.26
C ARG A 122 7.45 5.90 6.65
N LEU A 123 8.73 6.09 6.32
CA LEU A 123 9.60 5.03 5.84
C LEU A 123 10.47 4.50 6.99
N TYR A 124 10.51 3.18 7.15
CA TYR A 124 11.34 2.51 8.13
C TYR A 124 12.24 1.47 7.47
N ASN A 125 13.40 1.24 8.08
CA ASN A 125 14.25 0.10 7.75
C ASN A 125 13.79 -1.19 8.47
N ALA A 126 14.48 -2.30 8.21
CA ALA A 126 14.22 -3.59 8.84
C ALA A 126 14.33 -3.58 10.38
N ALA A 127 15.15 -2.69 10.95
CA ALA A 127 15.28 -2.48 12.40
C ALA A 127 14.17 -1.59 12.99
N ARG A 128 13.18 -1.17 12.17
CA ARG A 128 12.11 -0.21 12.52
C ARG A 128 12.61 1.18 12.92
N GLN A 129 13.79 1.57 12.44
CA GLN A 129 14.28 2.94 12.56
C GLN A 129 13.62 3.81 11.50
N LEU A 130 13.13 4.98 11.90
CA LEU A 130 12.54 5.97 11.01
C LEU A 130 13.63 6.56 10.12
N LEU A 131 13.43 6.52 8.81
CA LEU A 131 14.38 7.02 7.81
C LEU A 131 13.90 8.31 7.14
N ALA A 132 12.61 8.41 6.85
CA ALA A 132 12.00 9.56 6.18
C ALA A 132 10.51 9.67 6.53
N GLU A 133 9.98 10.87 6.40
CA GLU A 133 8.54 11.19 6.51
C GLU A 133 8.05 11.81 5.19
N GLU A 134 6.76 12.12 5.08
CA GLU A 134 6.21 12.74 3.89
C GLU A 134 6.86 14.09 3.56
N ARG A 135 7.03 14.34 2.25
CA ARG A 135 7.48 15.63 1.71
C ARG A 135 6.30 16.51 1.31
N SER A 136 5.28 15.93 0.69
CA SER A 136 4.07 16.67 0.29
C SER A 136 2.84 15.78 0.32
N VAL A 137 1.69 16.38 0.62
CA VAL A 137 0.37 15.73 0.67
C VAL A 137 -0.58 16.49 -0.25
N ASN A 138 -1.28 15.78 -1.13
CA ASN A 138 -2.35 16.32 -1.96
C ASN A 138 -3.60 15.44 -1.84
N CYS A 139 -4.72 15.98 -1.37
CA CYS A 139 -5.97 15.24 -1.18
C CYS A 139 -7.06 15.74 -2.13
N LEU A 140 -7.92 14.82 -2.56
CA LEU A 140 -9.10 15.11 -3.39
C LEU A 140 -10.31 15.52 -2.53
#